data_AF-A0A1X6MX06-F1
#
_entry.id   AF-A0A1X6MX06-F1
#
_cell.length_a   1.000
_cell.length_b   1.000
_cell.length_c   1.000
_cell.angle_alpha   90.00
_cell.angle_beta   90.00
_cell.angle_gamma   90.00
#
_symmetry.space_group_name_H-M   'P 1'
#
loop_
_entity.id
_entity.type
_entity.pdbx_description
1 polymer ?
#
loop_
_entity_poly.entity_id
_entity_poly.type
_entity_poly.pdbx_seq_one_letter_code
_entity_poly.pdbx_strand_id
1 'polypeptide(L)'
;MALRHRILKSLEVPNQEEREADRWHNHDLMPVDPPRRTWGARQFVELWILVNMNIAGYQTGSSLVASGLKWWQAVICIIFGNLLAVTFCTLNSTSGAYYHIGYPAIVRIAWGMNGSYFALVNRILLSVVWFAVQAWNGGLCVLVCLRAIFPGHIDAIPNPFPASTGMDGAQFMCYILFMLICVPLTYIHPHKLNTFFKICSVIVLINQIAMLIWALATMKGGLAGSALTTDVALSKTDLAWTICSGIMAQIGSIAAGILNDNDFTRFATTPERRAIISQAVTFPCTSFITGLFGILITAATTERYGEAIWNPPLLLLAAQQAGGSGSRASTFFCGFAWIVSQIGINVPGNLIAGGVDVAALLPRYINLRRGAYLILLISICVNPWQLLSTSSVFLNVLGAYSVFLSPMTGLMVSQYYMIQKRYFKISDVYIGDKRSIYWYTYGVNWRAFVAFFSGVAPCITGFVGAVSPHTVSKAASRLYDINYVLGFTIAFLINWALHVVFPVLEQREFIEAMERAGAPKNLDGLQAFLAETDSKSIGEMSQPENVDEKA
;
A
#
# COMPACT_ATOMS: atom_id res chain seq x y z
N MET A 1 37.12 -20.00 9.93
CA MET A 1 36.02 -20.33 8.99
C MET A 1 34.87 -21.12 9.64
N ALA A 2 35.14 -22.15 10.46
CA ALA A 2 34.10 -23.00 11.04
C ALA A 2 33.07 -22.26 11.94
N LEU A 3 33.50 -21.29 12.74
CA LEU A 3 32.60 -20.47 13.58
C LEU A 3 31.68 -19.60 12.71
N ARG A 4 32.23 -18.90 11.70
CA ARG A 4 31.44 -18.13 10.73
C ARG A 4 30.42 -19.01 10.01
N HIS A 5 30.82 -20.21 9.58
CA HIS A 5 29.92 -21.15 8.91
C HIS A 5 28.81 -21.67 9.85
N ARG A 6 29.14 -22.00 11.10
CA ARG A 6 28.14 -22.41 12.12
C ARG A 6 27.16 -21.28 12.46
N ILE A 7 27.65 -20.04 12.60
CA ILE A 7 26.79 -18.87 12.82
C ILE A 7 25.87 -18.63 11.62
N LEU A 8 26.41 -18.64 10.39
CA LEU A 8 25.61 -18.47 9.18
C LEU A 8 24.56 -19.58 9.03
N LYS A 9 24.91 -20.83 9.32
CA LYS A 9 23.98 -21.96 9.28
C LYS A 9 22.90 -21.89 10.37
N SER A 10 23.24 -21.40 11.56
CA SER A 10 22.27 -21.16 12.63
C SER A 10 21.30 -20.01 12.32
N LEU A 11 21.66 -19.11 11.42
CA LEU A 11 20.82 -18.00 10.98
C LEU A 11 19.94 -18.36 9.78
N GLU A 12 20.11 -19.54 9.19
CA GLU A 12 19.28 -19.98 8.06
C GLU A 12 17.82 -20.19 8.48
N VAL A 13 16.91 -19.89 7.57
CA VAL A 13 15.47 -20.18 7.76
C VAL A 13 15.29 -21.69 7.74
N PRO A 14 14.53 -22.29 8.68
CA PRO A 14 14.27 -23.72 8.67
C PRO A 14 13.58 -24.12 7.37
N ASN A 15 14.00 -25.24 6.77
CA ASN A 15 13.38 -25.78 5.56
C ASN A 15 11.88 -26.01 5.80
N GLN A 16 11.05 -25.44 4.93
CA GLN A 16 9.63 -25.74 4.83
C GLN A 16 9.44 -26.40 3.46
N GLU A 17 9.09 -27.71 3.44
CA GLU A 17 8.92 -28.58 2.25
C GLU A 17 10.22 -29.11 1.58
N GLU A 18 10.09 -29.79 0.44
CA GLU A 18 11.11 -30.61 -0.25
C GLU A 18 12.28 -29.83 -0.87
N ARG A 19 12.32 -28.49 -0.77
CA ARG A 19 13.37 -27.68 -1.40
C ARG A 19 14.00 -26.68 -0.43
N GLU A 20 15.34 -26.69 -0.36
CA GLU A 20 16.10 -25.78 0.49
C GLU A 20 15.92 -24.32 0.08
N ALA A 21 15.79 -23.42 1.06
CA ALA A 21 15.76 -21.98 0.80
C ALA A 21 17.11 -21.53 0.22
N ASP A 22 17.08 -20.84 -0.91
CA ASP A 22 18.28 -20.32 -1.57
C ASP A 22 18.23 -18.80 -1.72
N ARG A 23 19.07 -18.23 -2.59
CA ARG A 23 19.12 -16.78 -2.80
C ARG A 23 17.82 -16.22 -3.41
N TRP A 24 17.02 -17.03 -4.09
CA TRP A 24 15.85 -16.62 -4.88
C TRP A 24 14.56 -17.34 -4.47
N HIS A 25 14.68 -18.51 -3.85
CA HIS A 25 13.59 -19.37 -3.39
C HIS A 25 13.40 -19.26 -1.88
N ASN A 26 12.16 -19.01 -1.48
CA ASN A 26 11.65 -19.18 -0.13
C ASN A 26 10.15 -19.49 -0.27
N HIS A 27 9.62 -20.34 0.61
CA HIS A 27 8.21 -20.74 0.62
C HIS A 27 7.24 -19.54 0.62
N ASP A 28 7.61 -18.44 1.29
CA ASP A 28 6.81 -17.20 1.32
C ASP A 28 6.76 -16.44 -0.03
N LEU A 29 7.73 -16.71 -0.92
CA LEU A 29 7.92 -16.02 -2.21
C LEU A 29 7.42 -16.83 -3.42
N MET A 30 7.19 -18.13 -3.26
CA MET A 30 6.73 -19.01 -4.34
C MET A 30 5.28 -18.69 -4.75
N PRO A 31 4.85 -19.12 -5.96
CA PRO A 31 3.45 -19.05 -6.32
C PRO A 31 2.56 -19.74 -5.28
N VAL A 32 1.37 -19.22 -5.04
CA VAL A 32 0.46 -19.78 -4.04
C VAL A 32 -0.17 -21.08 -4.58
N ASP A 33 -0.04 -22.18 -3.81
CA ASP A 33 -0.62 -23.47 -4.18
C ASP A 33 -2.15 -23.45 -4.16
N PRO A 34 -2.82 -24.29 -4.97
CA PRO A 34 -4.28 -24.32 -5.06
C PRO A 34 -5.03 -24.39 -3.70
N PRO A 35 -4.61 -25.20 -2.70
CA PRO A 35 -5.31 -25.25 -1.41
C PRO A 35 -5.22 -23.96 -0.59
N ARG A 36 -4.22 -23.11 -0.86
CA ARG A 36 -3.98 -21.84 -0.15
C ARG A 36 -4.67 -20.65 -0.82
N ARG A 37 -5.15 -20.81 -2.07
CA ARG A 37 -5.94 -19.83 -2.83
C ARG A 37 -7.36 -19.78 -2.28
N THR A 38 -7.55 -19.06 -1.18
CA THR A 38 -8.80 -19.08 -0.38
C THR A 38 -9.63 -17.80 -0.49
N TRP A 39 -9.18 -16.81 -1.28
CA TRP A 39 -9.79 -15.49 -1.33
C TRP A 39 -10.74 -15.37 -2.52
N GLY A 40 -12.04 -15.46 -2.26
CA GLY A 40 -13.09 -15.12 -3.22
C GLY A 40 -13.40 -13.62 -3.24
N ALA A 41 -14.39 -13.23 -4.04
CA ALA A 41 -14.80 -11.83 -4.18
C ALA A 41 -15.13 -11.15 -2.84
N ARG A 42 -15.75 -11.88 -1.90
CA ARG A 42 -16.10 -11.36 -0.57
C ARG A 42 -14.87 -10.97 0.24
N GLN A 43 -13.80 -11.75 0.19
CA GLN A 43 -12.56 -11.46 0.92
C GLN A 43 -11.92 -10.16 0.41
N PHE A 44 -11.99 -9.89 -0.89
CA PHE A 44 -11.52 -8.62 -1.47
C PHE A 44 -12.39 -7.43 -1.07
N VAL A 45 -13.71 -7.62 -0.91
CA VAL A 45 -14.57 -6.57 -0.32
C VAL A 45 -14.13 -6.26 1.11
N GLU A 46 -13.93 -7.29 1.93
CA GLU A 46 -13.49 -7.16 3.32
C GLU A 46 -12.08 -6.52 3.43
N LEU A 47 -11.18 -6.87 2.51
CA LEU A 47 -9.86 -6.25 2.38
C LEU A 47 -9.99 -4.73 2.17
N TRP A 48 -10.79 -4.29 1.19
CA TRP A 48 -10.88 -2.87 0.88
C TRP A 48 -11.62 -2.06 1.94
N ILE A 49 -12.61 -2.65 2.62
CA ILE A 49 -13.20 -2.00 3.79
C ILE A 49 -12.11 -1.74 4.84
N LEU A 50 -11.28 -2.73 5.16
CA LEU A 50 -10.19 -2.58 6.12
C LEU A 50 -9.11 -1.57 5.67
N VAL A 51 -8.70 -1.65 4.41
CA VAL A 51 -7.64 -0.82 3.84
C VAL A 51 -8.05 0.63 3.67
N ASN A 52 -9.33 0.90 3.40
CA ASN A 52 -9.79 2.28 3.19
C ASN A 52 -10.42 2.90 4.43
N MET A 53 -11.16 2.12 5.24
CA MET A 53 -11.79 2.60 6.46
C MET A 53 -10.79 2.60 7.62
N ASN A 54 -9.85 3.56 7.58
CA ASN A 54 -8.87 3.78 8.65
C ASN A 54 -8.62 5.27 8.87
N ILE A 55 -7.77 5.58 9.86
CA ILE A 55 -7.43 6.97 10.23
C ILE A 55 -6.80 7.73 9.06
N ALA A 56 -5.89 7.12 8.30
CA ALA A 56 -5.25 7.79 7.16
C ALA A 56 -6.26 8.12 6.04
N GLY A 57 -7.22 7.23 5.78
CA GLY A 57 -8.32 7.51 4.84
C GLY A 57 -9.19 8.68 5.29
N TYR A 58 -9.51 8.74 6.59
CA TYR A 58 -10.19 9.89 7.20
C TYR A 58 -9.35 11.17 7.05
N GLN A 59 -8.06 11.09 7.43
CA GLN A 59 -7.10 12.20 7.42
C GLN A 59 -6.91 12.79 6.03
N THR A 60 -6.94 11.95 5.00
CA THR A 60 -6.81 12.39 3.60
C THR A 60 -7.96 13.32 3.23
N GLY A 61 -9.21 12.92 3.52
CA GLY A 61 -10.37 13.75 3.26
C GLY A 61 -10.45 15.01 4.14
N SER A 62 -10.20 14.87 5.43
CA SER A 62 -10.24 16.00 6.37
C SER A 62 -9.15 17.04 6.10
N SER A 63 -7.96 16.62 5.67
CA SER A 63 -6.83 17.52 5.36
C SER A 63 -7.14 18.44 4.18
N LEU A 64 -7.97 18.00 3.22
CA LEU A 64 -8.40 18.84 2.11
C LEU A 64 -9.25 20.03 2.58
N VAL A 65 -10.14 19.80 3.54
CA VAL A 65 -10.92 20.88 4.19
C VAL A 65 -10.01 21.79 4.99
N ALA A 66 -9.08 21.22 5.76
CA ALA A 66 -8.09 21.98 6.51
C ALA A 66 -7.13 22.80 5.62
N SER A 67 -6.98 22.44 4.34
CA SER A 67 -6.21 23.20 3.34
C SER A 67 -6.99 24.37 2.73
N GLY A 68 -8.21 24.62 3.21
CA GLY A 68 -9.07 25.70 2.73
C GLY A 68 -9.97 25.35 1.54
N LEU A 69 -10.10 24.07 1.17
CA LEU A 69 -11.12 23.70 0.18
C LEU A 69 -12.51 23.67 0.82
N LYS A 70 -13.53 24.05 0.04
CA LYS A 70 -14.92 23.80 0.43
C LYS A 70 -15.14 22.29 0.50
N TRP A 71 -16.02 21.84 1.38
CA TRP A 71 -16.32 20.41 1.55
C TRP A 71 -16.68 19.71 0.23
N TRP A 72 -17.47 20.33 -0.64
CA TRP A 72 -17.86 19.74 -1.93
C TRP A 72 -16.71 19.69 -2.94
N GLN A 73 -15.76 20.64 -2.86
CA GLN A 73 -14.53 20.61 -3.67
C GLN A 73 -13.62 19.46 -3.21
N ALA A 74 -13.51 19.26 -1.90
CA ALA A 74 -12.81 18.11 -1.33
C ALA A 74 -13.48 16.79 -1.77
N VAL A 75 -14.82 16.71 -1.78
CA VAL A 75 -15.57 15.54 -2.29
C VAL A 75 -15.22 15.25 -3.76
N ILE A 76 -15.14 16.26 -4.61
CA ILE A 76 -14.71 16.10 -6.01
C ILE A 76 -13.30 15.50 -6.08
N CYS A 77 -12.36 16.00 -5.27
CA CYS A 77 -10.99 15.48 -5.23
C CYS A 77 -10.98 13.98 -4.89
N ILE A 78 -11.78 13.56 -3.91
CA ILE A 78 -11.87 12.17 -3.46
C ILE A 78 -12.48 11.27 -4.54
N ILE A 79 -13.55 11.72 -5.22
CA ILE A 79 -14.19 10.94 -6.29
C ILE A 79 -13.19 10.67 -7.42
N PHE A 80 -12.58 11.72 -7.98
CA PHE A 80 -11.66 11.58 -9.10
C PHE A 80 -10.37 10.85 -8.70
N GLY A 81 -9.84 11.14 -7.51
CA GLY A 81 -8.67 10.44 -6.97
C GLY A 81 -8.91 8.94 -6.83
N ASN A 82 -10.07 8.53 -6.32
CA ASN A 82 -10.41 7.11 -6.18
C ASN A 82 -10.68 6.40 -7.52
N LEU A 83 -11.29 7.09 -8.49
CA LEU A 83 -11.47 6.55 -9.85
C LEU A 83 -10.14 6.31 -10.58
N LEU A 84 -9.17 7.21 -10.40
CA LEU A 84 -7.82 7.02 -10.94
C LEU A 84 -7.07 5.92 -10.17
N ALA A 85 -7.11 5.95 -8.84
CA ALA A 85 -6.44 4.95 -8.01
C ALA A 85 -6.93 3.53 -8.29
N VAL A 86 -8.25 3.32 -8.45
CA VAL A 86 -8.80 1.99 -8.80
C VAL A 86 -8.32 1.50 -10.16
N THR A 87 -8.16 2.41 -11.12
CA THR A 87 -7.65 2.08 -12.46
C THR A 87 -6.22 1.55 -12.35
N PHE A 88 -5.35 2.26 -11.63
CA PHE A 88 -3.97 1.79 -11.42
C PHE A 88 -3.91 0.49 -10.61
N CYS A 89 -4.73 0.36 -9.57
CA CYS A 89 -4.79 -0.82 -8.71
C CYS A 89 -5.19 -2.08 -9.50
N THR A 90 -6.27 -1.99 -10.28
CA THR A 90 -6.78 -3.13 -11.08
C THR A 90 -5.83 -3.52 -12.20
N LEU A 91 -5.18 -2.55 -12.85
CA LEU A 91 -4.14 -2.82 -13.84
C LEU A 91 -2.96 -3.57 -13.21
N ASN A 92 -2.44 -3.10 -12.07
CA ASN A 92 -1.25 -3.71 -11.47
C ASN A 92 -1.52 -5.08 -10.83
N SER A 93 -2.73 -5.30 -10.28
CA SER A 93 -3.06 -6.50 -9.51
C SER A 93 -3.49 -7.71 -10.34
N THR A 94 -3.79 -7.48 -11.62
CA THR A 94 -4.22 -8.50 -12.57
C THR A 94 -3.18 -9.63 -12.67
N SER A 95 -1.89 -9.31 -12.75
CA SER A 95 -0.83 -10.32 -12.87
C SER A 95 -0.72 -11.21 -11.63
N GLY A 96 -0.85 -10.65 -10.43
CA GLY A 96 -0.77 -11.40 -9.19
C GLY A 96 -1.95 -12.34 -9.02
N ALA A 97 -3.16 -11.92 -9.41
CA ALA A 97 -4.33 -12.78 -9.40
C ALA A 97 -4.15 -13.98 -10.35
N TYR A 98 -3.64 -13.72 -11.54
CA TYR A 98 -3.58 -14.69 -12.63
C TYR A 98 -2.48 -15.75 -12.46
N TYR A 99 -1.31 -15.34 -11.98
CA TYR A 99 -0.15 -16.21 -11.79
C TYR A 99 0.08 -16.64 -10.34
N HIS A 100 -0.74 -16.14 -9.41
CA HIS A 100 -0.61 -16.40 -7.97
C HIS A 100 0.76 -16.03 -7.41
N ILE A 101 1.39 -14.96 -7.93
CA ILE A 101 2.69 -14.46 -7.49
C ILE A 101 2.58 -13.08 -6.85
N GLY A 102 3.41 -12.82 -5.84
CA GLY A 102 3.45 -11.54 -5.13
C GLY A 102 4.30 -10.47 -5.83
N TYR A 103 4.34 -9.29 -5.23
CA TYR A 103 5.13 -8.15 -5.69
C TYR A 103 6.61 -8.50 -5.95
N PRO A 104 7.33 -9.22 -5.07
CA PRO A 104 8.74 -9.57 -5.30
C PRO A 104 9.01 -10.32 -6.61
N ALA A 105 8.08 -11.18 -7.04
CA ALA A 105 8.21 -11.92 -8.30
C ALA A 105 7.99 -11.03 -9.52
N ILE A 106 6.99 -10.14 -9.46
CA ILE A 106 6.69 -9.20 -10.55
C ILE A 106 7.85 -8.22 -10.77
N VAL A 107 8.48 -7.73 -9.70
CA VAL A 107 9.64 -6.84 -9.85
C VAL A 107 10.87 -7.54 -10.40
N ARG A 108 11.07 -8.84 -10.17
CA ARG A 108 12.12 -9.62 -10.85
C ARG A 108 11.89 -9.69 -12.35
N ILE A 109 10.64 -9.83 -12.77
CA ILE A 109 10.27 -9.80 -14.19
C ILE A 109 10.60 -8.43 -14.80
N ALA A 110 10.19 -7.33 -14.15
CA ALA A 110 10.34 -5.98 -14.73
C ALA A 110 11.78 -5.43 -14.64
N TRP A 111 12.45 -5.59 -13.50
CA TRP A 111 13.76 -4.97 -13.22
C TRP A 111 14.94 -5.91 -13.46
N GLY A 112 14.68 -7.21 -13.65
CA GLY A 112 15.68 -8.27 -13.64
C GLY A 112 15.99 -8.78 -12.23
N MET A 113 16.59 -9.97 -12.17
CA MET A 113 16.88 -10.68 -10.92
C MET A 113 17.64 -9.82 -9.90
N ASN A 114 18.76 -9.23 -10.30
CA ASN A 114 19.56 -8.34 -9.45
C ASN A 114 18.99 -6.91 -9.40
N GLY A 115 18.40 -6.42 -10.50
CA GLY A 115 17.79 -5.08 -10.53
C GLY A 115 16.60 -4.94 -9.57
N SER A 116 15.89 -6.03 -9.28
CA SER A 116 14.73 -6.06 -8.39
C SER A 116 15.01 -5.58 -6.96
N TYR A 117 16.25 -5.70 -6.47
CA TYR A 117 16.63 -5.19 -5.14
C TYR A 117 16.37 -3.69 -5.00
N PHE A 118 16.53 -2.90 -6.07
CA PHE A 118 16.21 -1.48 -6.05
C PHE A 118 14.73 -1.23 -5.75
N ALA A 119 13.83 -1.94 -6.44
CA ALA A 119 12.39 -1.81 -6.23
C ALA A 119 11.94 -2.36 -4.85
N LEU A 120 12.56 -3.45 -4.38
CA LEU A 120 12.29 -4.01 -3.05
C LEU A 120 12.69 -3.05 -1.94
N VAL A 121 13.88 -2.45 -1.99
CA VAL A 121 14.35 -1.50 -0.96
C VAL A 121 13.42 -0.28 -0.86
N ASN A 122 12.98 0.27 -2.00
CA ASN A 122 12.01 1.37 -2.01
C ASN A 122 10.67 0.96 -1.37
N ARG A 123 10.17 -0.24 -1.66
CA ARG A 123 8.93 -0.74 -1.05
C ARG A 123 9.07 -0.99 0.45
N ILE A 124 10.22 -1.50 0.90
CA ILE A 124 10.52 -1.72 2.32
C ILE A 124 10.57 -0.39 3.08
N LEU A 125 11.27 0.61 2.54
CA LEU A 125 11.31 1.96 3.12
C LEU A 125 9.89 2.49 3.34
N LEU A 126 9.02 2.30 2.35
CA LEU A 126 7.63 2.72 2.43
C LEU A 126 6.82 1.95 3.48
N SER A 127 7.01 0.62 3.59
CA SER A 127 6.41 -0.18 4.67
C SER A 127 6.85 0.32 6.05
N VAL A 128 8.12 0.68 6.21
CA VAL A 128 8.64 1.24 7.48
C VAL A 128 7.93 2.55 7.81
N VAL A 129 7.81 3.47 6.85
CA VAL A 129 7.18 4.76 7.13
C VAL A 129 5.68 4.64 7.37
N TRP A 130 4.94 3.90 6.55
CA TRP A 130 3.51 3.68 6.79
C TRP A 130 3.26 2.94 8.09
N PHE A 131 4.12 2.00 8.45
CA PHE A 131 4.03 1.36 9.76
C PHE A 131 4.19 2.38 10.89
N ALA A 132 5.18 3.26 10.80
CA ALA A 132 5.42 4.32 11.79
C ALA A 132 4.22 5.27 11.93
N VAL A 133 3.69 5.76 10.80
CA VAL A 133 2.56 6.71 10.74
C VAL A 133 1.29 6.11 11.34
N GLN A 134 0.94 4.88 10.95
CA GLN A 134 -0.24 4.21 11.50
C GLN A 134 -0.04 3.82 12.97
N ALA A 135 1.18 3.42 13.36
CA ALA A 135 1.48 3.12 14.76
C ALA A 135 1.40 4.39 15.64
N TRP A 136 1.80 5.55 15.13
CA TRP A 136 1.64 6.82 15.83
C TRP A 136 0.16 7.18 16.04
N ASN A 137 -0.64 7.10 14.98
CA ASN A 137 -2.09 7.30 15.08
C ASN A 137 -2.74 6.31 16.08
N GLY A 138 -2.34 5.04 16.04
CA GLY A 138 -2.75 4.03 17.01
C GLY A 138 -2.33 4.37 18.45
N GLY A 139 -1.12 4.90 18.63
CA GLY A 139 -0.63 5.41 19.91
C GLY A 139 -1.45 6.58 20.44
N LEU A 140 -1.83 7.53 19.59
CA LEU A 140 -2.74 8.62 19.98
C LEU A 140 -4.12 8.09 20.39
N CYS A 141 -4.61 7.02 19.78
CA CYS A 141 -5.85 6.37 20.24
C CYS A 141 -5.68 5.68 21.60
N VAL A 142 -4.52 5.04 21.85
CA VAL A 142 -4.19 4.51 23.19
C VAL A 142 -4.17 5.65 24.21
N LEU A 143 -3.62 6.81 23.86
CA LEU A 143 -3.64 8.00 24.71
C LEU A 143 -5.06 8.46 25.03
N VAL A 144 -5.96 8.52 24.04
CA VAL A 144 -7.39 8.82 24.25
C VAL A 144 -8.00 7.86 25.27
N CYS A 145 -7.79 6.55 25.09
CA CYS A 145 -8.33 5.54 26.00
C CYS A 145 -7.76 5.66 27.42
N LEU A 146 -6.45 5.82 27.56
CA LEU A 146 -5.80 5.92 28.88
C LEU A 146 -6.20 7.21 29.59
N ARG A 147 -6.24 8.35 28.89
CA ARG A 147 -6.71 9.63 29.45
C ARG A 147 -8.17 9.55 29.86
N ALA A 148 -8.98 8.74 29.15
CA ALA A 148 -10.38 8.52 29.50
C ALA A 148 -10.54 7.64 30.75
N ILE A 149 -9.70 6.65 30.99
CA ILE A 149 -9.73 5.81 32.21
C ILE A 149 -9.15 6.55 33.41
N PHE A 150 -7.97 7.15 33.25
CA PHE A 150 -7.19 7.80 34.31
C PHE A 150 -7.06 9.30 34.07
N PRO A 151 -8.14 10.09 34.28
CA PRO A 151 -8.09 11.53 34.07
C PRO A 151 -7.04 12.16 34.99
N GLY A 152 -6.32 13.16 34.48
CA GLY A 152 -5.28 13.89 35.20
C GLY A 152 -3.95 13.14 35.39
N HIS A 153 -3.94 11.81 35.44
CA HIS A 153 -2.71 11.02 35.64
C HIS A 153 -1.85 10.99 34.38
N ILE A 154 -2.50 10.80 33.23
CA ILE A 154 -1.83 10.83 31.92
C ILE A 154 -1.28 12.23 31.62
N ASP A 155 -2.07 13.27 31.94
CA ASP A 155 -1.68 14.67 31.74
C ASP A 155 -0.55 15.11 32.71
N ALA A 156 -0.33 14.37 33.80
CA ALA A 156 0.72 14.63 34.79
C ALA A 156 2.07 13.94 34.48
N ILE A 157 2.15 13.11 33.42
CA ILE A 157 3.39 12.45 33.03
C ILE A 157 4.41 13.53 32.59
N PRO A 158 5.60 13.63 33.24
CA PRO A 158 6.60 14.61 32.85
C PRO A 158 7.04 14.38 31.40
N ASN A 159 7.12 15.46 30.62
CA ASN A 159 7.65 15.39 29.27
C ASN A 159 9.19 15.39 29.32
N PRO A 160 9.89 14.29 28.95
CA PRO A 160 11.35 14.26 28.92
C PRO A 160 11.92 14.90 27.64
N PHE A 161 11.08 15.24 26.66
CA PHE A 161 11.50 15.71 25.35
C PHE A 161 11.42 17.23 25.23
N PRO A 162 12.31 17.86 24.44
CA PRO A 162 12.18 19.27 24.09
C PRO A 162 10.87 19.54 23.35
N ALA A 163 10.25 20.70 23.59
CA ALA A 163 9.00 21.10 22.92
C ALA A 163 9.11 21.14 21.38
N SER A 164 10.32 21.39 20.85
CA SER A 164 10.61 21.36 19.41
C SER A 164 10.46 19.98 18.76
N THR A 165 10.38 18.91 19.56
CA THR A 165 10.25 17.53 19.07
C THR A 165 8.87 17.26 18.46
N GLY A 166 7.87 18.10 18.76
CA GLY A 166 6.51 17.94 18.24
C GLY A 166 5.72 16.80 18.88
N MET A 167 6.17 16.31 20.04
CA MET A 167 5.46 15.33 20.86
C MET A 167 5.77 15.53 22.35
N ASP A 168 4.94 14.95 23.21
CA ASP A 168 5.19 14.83 24.64
C ASP A 168 5.52 13.38 25.08
N GLY A 169 5.95 13.22 26.34
CA GLY A 169 6.30 11.93 26.92
C GLY A 169 5.14 10.93 26.97
N ALA A 170 3.92 11.40 27.20
CA ALA A 170 2.74 10.55 27.29
C ALA A 170 2.35 10.00 25.90
N GLN A 171 2.40 10.83 24.87
CA GLN A 171 2.18 10.45 23.47
C GLN A 171 3.21 9.41 23.02
N PHE A 172 4.50 9.63 23.31
CA PHE A 172 5.56 8.67 22.97
C PHE A 172 5.40 7.33 23.69
N MET A 173 5.06 7.36 24.99
CA MET A 173 4.75 6.15 25.76
C MET A 173 3.60 5.37 25.11
N CYS A 174 2.50 6.04 24.77
CA CYS A 174 1.35 5.39 24.15
C CYS A 174 1.66 4.83 22.75
N TYR A 175 2.52 5.49 21.99
CA TYR A 175 3.07 4.98 20.74
C TYR A 175 3.84 3.67 20.95
N ILE A 176 4.75 3.61 21.93
CA ILE A 176 5.47 2.36 22.27
C ILE A 176 4.50 1.27 22.73
N LEU A 177 3.50 1.60 23.55
CA LEU A 177 2.49 0.63 23.99
C LEU A 177 1.71 0.04 22.80
N PHE A 178 1.32 0.87 21.83
CA PHE A 178 0.66 0.40 20.62
C PHE A 178 1.56 -0.54 19.82
N MET A 179 2.84 -0.20 19.65
CA MET A 179 3.80 -1.07 18.96
C MET A 179 3.95 -2.43 19.66
N LEU A 180 4.01 -2.44 20.99
CA LEU A 180 4.07 -3.68 21.77
C LEU A 180 2.80 -4.54 21.60
N ILE A 181 1.63 -3.92 21.47
CA ILE A 181 0.38 -4.62 21.14
C ILE A 181 0.44 -5.27 19.76
N CYS A 182 1.16 -4.68 18.79
CA CYS A 182 1.34 -5.27 17.46
C CYS A 182 2.26 -6.50 17.46
N VAL A 183 3.20 -6.64 18.41
CA VAL A 183 4.21 -7.71 18.41
C VAL A 183 3.60 -9.12 18.46
N PRO A 184 2.67 -9.47 19.38
CA PRO A 184 2.07 -10.81 19.39
C PRO A 184 1.33 -11.17 18.10
N LEU A 185 0.82 -10.16 17.39
CA LEU A 185 0.03 -10.36 16.19
C LEU A 185 0.88 -10.73 14.96
N THR A 186 2.20 -10.53 15.01
CA THR A 186 3.11 -11.01 13.96
C THR A 186 3.22 -12.54 13.90
N TYR A 187 2.76 -13.25 14.94
CA TYR A 187 2.72 -14.71 14.97
C TYR A 187 1.50 -15.29 14.25
N ILE A 188 0.50 -14.45 13.95
CA ILE A 188 -0.70 -14.87 13.24
C ILE A 188 -0.39 -14.90 11.74
N HIS A 189 -0.56 -16.07 11.13
CA HIS A 189 -0.31 -16.23 9.71
C HIS A 189 -1.38 -15.49 8.89
N PRO A 190 -1.03 -14.89 7.73
CA PRO A 190 -1.94 -14.04 6.95
C PRO A 190 -3.28 -14.71 6.60
N HIS A 191 -3.27 -16.02 6.31
CA HIS A 191 -4.48 -16.77 5.95
C HIS A 191 -5.51 -16.90 7.09
N LYS A 192 -5.11 -16.68 8.36
CA LYS A 192 -6.01 -16.73 9.53
C LYS A 192 -6.61 -15.36 9.89
N LEU A 193 -6.20 -14.29 9.21
CA LEU A 193 -6.64 -12.92 9.54
C LEU A 193 -8.05 -12.59 9.03
N ASN A 194 -8.66 -13.43 8.20
CA ASN A 194 -9.97 -13.17 7.58
C ASN A 194 -11.06 -12.85 8.62
N THR A 195 -11.15 -13.60 9.72
CA THR A 195 -12.14 -13.34 10.77
C THR A 195 -11.84 -12.05 11.53
N PHE A 196 -10.56 -11.76 11.75
CA PHE A 196 -10.13 -10.52 12.39
C PHE A 196 -10.49 -9.30 11.53
N PHE A 197 -10.29 -9.37 10.21
CA PHE A 197 -10.64 -8.31 9.27
C PHE A 197 -12.14 -8.01 9.25
N LYS A 198 -12.98 -9.06 9.28
CA LYS A 198 -14.45 -8.91 9.37
C LYS A 198 -14.86 -8.13 10.60
N ILE A 199 -14.35 -8.50 11.77
CA ILE A 199 -14.68 -7.86 13.04
C ILE A 199 -14.20 -6.40 13.04
N CYS A 200 -12.96 -6.15 12.62
CA CYS A 200 -12.40 -4.80 12.54
C CYS A 200 -13.23 -3.90 11.63
N SER A 201 -13.59 -4.40 10.44
CA SER A 201 -14.35 -3.66 9.43
C SER A 201 -15.71 -3.17 9.97
N VAL A 202 -16.44 -4.04 10.68
CA VAL A 202 -17.74 -3.70 11.27
C VAL A 202 -17.58 -2.66 12.38
N ILE A 203 -16.61 -2.85 13.28
CA ILE A 203 -16.34 -1.93 14.39
C ILE A 203 -16.03 -0.52 13.87
N VAL A 204 -15.19 -0.42 12.82
CA VAL A 204 -14.79 0.88 12.28
C VAL A 204 -15.91 1.57 11.54
N LEU A 205 -16.72 0.83 10.77
CA LEU A 205 -17.89 1.40 10.11
C LEU A 205 -18.87 2.01 11.12
N ILE A 206 -19.20 1.26 12.18
CA ILE A 206 -20.08 1.75 13.26
C ILE A 206 -19.47 2.99 13.92
N ASN A 207 -18.17 2.96 14.22
CA ASN A 207 -17.48 4.08 14.84
C ASN A 207 -17.52 5.35 13.98
N GLN A 208 -17.25 5.25 12.68
CA GLN A 208 -17.30 6.42 11.80
C GLN A 208 -18.71 6.98 11.66
N ILE A 209 -19.73 6.12 11.55
CA ILE A 209 -21.14 6.55 11.54
C ILE A 209 -21.49 7.25 12.86
N ALA A 210 -21.08 6.70 14.01
CA ALA A 210 -21.31 7.30 15.31
C ALA A 210 -20.64 8.68 15.43
N MET A 211 -19.39 8.81 14.99
CA MET A 211 -18.68 10.09 14.95
C MET A 211 -19.37 11.10 14.01
N LEU A 212 -19.88 10.65 12.86
CA LEU A 212 -20.62 11.51 11.92
C LEU A 212 -21.92 12.01 12.53
N ILE A 213 -22.72 11.11 13.10
CA ILE A 213 -23.99 11.46 13.77
C ILE A 213 -23.70 12.45 14.90
N TRP A 214 -22.69 12.18 15.73
CA TRP A 214 -22.28 13.09 16.79
C TRP A 214 -21.92 14.46 16.23
N ALA A 215 -21.02 14.54 15.24
CA ALA A 215 -20.54 15.79 14.68
C ALA A 215 -21.69 16.64 14.11
N LEU A 216 -22.58 16.02 13.32
CA LEU A 216 -23.72 16.69 12.71
C LEU A 216 -24.79 17.10 13.74
N ALA A 217 -25.13 16.21 14.68
CA ALA A 217 -26.15 16.49 15.70
C ALA A 217 -25.75 17.60 16.67
N THR A 218 -24.45 17.83 16.83
CA THR A 218 -23.91 18.84 17.75
C THR A 218 -23.44 20.11 17.03
N MET A 219 -23.57 20.17 15.70
CA MET A 219 -23.19 21.32 14.87
C MET A 219 -24.18 22.47 15.09
N LYS A 220 -23.66 23.68 15.33
CA LYS A 220 -24.49 24.89 15.45
C LYS A 220 -24.85 25.39 14.03
N GLY A 221 -26.11 25.79 13.81
CA GLY A 221 -26.55 26.37 12.53
C GLY A 221 -26.90 25.37 11.39
N GLY A 222 -26.80 24.05 11.62
CA GLY A 222 -27.12 23.04 10.61
C GLY A 222 -26.15 23.03 9.41
N LEU A 223 -26.44 22.23 8.37
CA LEU A 223 -25.60 22.11 7.16
C LEU A 223 -25.37 23.44 6.42
N ALA A 224 -26.18 24.47 6.73
CA ALA A 224 -26.06 25.81 6.16
C ALA A 224 -25.18 26.76 6.99
N GLY A 225 -24.86 26.41 8.25
CA GLY A 225 -24.37 27.36 9.25
C GLY A 225 -22.85 27.40 9.49
N SER A 226 -22.13 26.29 9.34
CA SER A 226 -20.71 26.24 9.75
C SER A 226 -19.80 25.84 8.59
N ALA A 227 -18.81 26.65 8.20
CA ALA A 227 -17.67 26.34 7.29
C ALA A 227 -17.98 25.72 5.90
N LEU A 228 -19.19 25.21 5.66
CA LEU A 228 -19.66 24.51 4.48
C LEU A 228 -20.03 25.50 3.36
N THR A 229 -20.27 26.76 3.74
CA THR A 229 -20.68 27.87 2.89
C THR A 229 -19.66 29.00 2.83
N THR A 230 -18.58 28.97 3.63
CA THR A 230 -17.58 30.03 3.68
C THR A 230 -16.83 30.13 2.35
N ASP A 231 -16.90 31.30 1.71
CA ASP A 231 -16.15 31.59 0.50
C ASP A 231 -14.67 31.72 0.83
N VAL A 232 -13.86 30.78 0.35
CA VAL A 232 -12.41 30.84 0.48
C VAL A 232 -11.87 31.75 -0.63
N ALA A 233 -11.07 32.73 -0.24
CA ALA A 233 -10.39 33.67 -1.13
C ALA A 233 -9.19 33.05 -1.87
N LEU A 234 -9.41 31.96 -2.62
CA LEU A 234 -8.41 31.45 -3.56
C LEU A 234 -8.66 32.05 -4.95
N SER A 235 -7.59 32.43 -5.65
CA SER A 235 -7.70 32.78 -7.06
C SER A 235 -8.22 31.57 -7.85
N LYS A 236 -8.93 31.79 -8.98
CA LYS A 236 -9.46 30.68 -9.80
C LYS A 236 -8.36 29.69 -10.21
N THR A 237 -7.17 30.20 -10.51
CA THR A 237 -6.01 29.39 -10.89
C THR A 237 -5.47 28.58 -9.72
N ASP A 238 -5.31 29.21 -8.55
CA ASP A 238 -4.78 28.49 -7.38
C ASP A 238 -5.76 27.43 -6.90
N LEU A 239 -7.06 27.72 -6.92
CA LEU A 239 -8.10 26.73 -6.62
C LEU A 239 -8.02 25.50 -7.54
N ALA A 240 -7.86 25.71 -8.86
CA ALA A 240 -7.78 24.60 -9.82
C ALA A 240 -6.59 23.68 -9.52
N TRP A 241 -5.44 24.24 -9.20
CA TRP A 241 -4.26 23.45 -8.86
C TRP A 241 -4.31 22.82 -7.47
N THR A 242 -4.94 23.46 -6.49
CA THR A 242 -5.21 22.83 -5.19
C THR A 242 -6.12 21.61 -5.35
N ILE A 243 -7.10 21.67 -6.27
CA ILE A 243 -7.93 20.51 -6.62
C ILE A 243 -7.08 19.40 -7.28
N CYS A 244 -6.20 19.74 -8.23
CA CYS A 244 -5.28 18.75 -8.82
C CYS A 244 -4.40 18.09 -7.77
N SER A 245 -3.79 18.87 -6.89
CA SER A 245 -2.96 18.40 -5.79
C SER A 245 -3.75 17.51 -4.82
N GLY A 246 -5.00 17.88 -4.51
CA GLY A 246 -5.92 17.08 -3.70
C GLY A 246 -6.27 15.72 -4.33
N ILE A 247 -6.51 15.68 -5.65
CA ILE A 247 -6.70 14.43 -6.40
C ILE A 247 -5.44 13.56 -6.33
N MET A 248 -4.25 14.15 -6.52
CA MET A 248 -2.99 13.40 -6.43
C MET A 248 -2.70 12.91 -5.01
N ALA A 249 -3.03 13.68 -3.98
CA ALA A 249 -2.88 13.25 -2.58
C ALA A 249 -3.77 12.04 -2.27
N GLN A 250 -5.00 12.00 -2.81
CA GLN A 250 -5.88 10.84 -2.69
C GLN A 250 -5.32 9.59 -3.38
N ILE A 251 -4.61 9.73 -4.50
CA ILE A 251 -3.91 8.60 -5.11
C ILE A 251 -2.68 8.23 -4.26
N GLY A 252 -1.95 9.22 -3.76
CA GLY A 252 -0.79 9.04 -2.89
C GLY A 252 -1.08 8.30 -1.60
N SER A 253 -2.28 8.47 -1.04
CA SER A 253 -2.71 7.76 0.17
C SER A 253 -2.79 6.24 -0.02
N ILE A 254 -2.91 5.75 -1.25
CA ILE A 254 -2.94 4.32 -1.58
C ILE A 254 -1.84 3.88 -2.56
N ALA A 255 -0.92 4.76 -2.94
CA ALA A 255 0.15 4.46 -3.89
C ALA A 255 0.97 3.22 -3.48
N ALA A 256 1.23 3.07 -2.18
CA ALA A 256 1.90 1.90 -1.61
C ALA A 256 1.13 0.60 -1.91
N GLY A 257 -0.17 0.62 -1.60
CA GLY A 257 -1.08 -0.51 -1.79
C GLY A 257 -1.27 -0.85 -3.26
N ILE A 258 -1.37 0.15 -4.14
CA ILE A 258 -1.43 -0.07 -5.60
C ILE A 258 -0.21 -0.86 -6.06
N LEU A 259 1.00 -0.47 -5.63
CA LEU A 259 2.24 -1.07 -6.08
C LEU A 259 2.35 -2.55 -5.69
N ASN A 260 1.94 -2.91 -4.47
CA ASN A 260 2.06 -4.28 -3.96
C ASN A 260 0.74 -5.05 -3.82
N ASP A 261 -0.33 -4.60 -4.49
CA ASP A 261 -1.64 -5.29 -4.45
C ASP A 261 -1.53 -6.77 -4.86
N ASN A 262 -0.54 -7.10 -5.70
CA ASN A 262 -0.17 -8.47 -6.08
C ASN A 262 0.07 -9.41 -4.88
N ASP A 263 0.51 -8.90 -3.72
CA ASP A 263 0.72 -9.71 -2.51
C ASP A 263 -0.58 -10.24 -1.91
N PHE A 264 -1.71 -9.55 -2.18
CA PHE A 264 -3.04 -9.95 -1.77
C PHE A 264 -3.75 -10.72 -2.89
N THR A 265 -3.69 -10.22 -4.13
CA THR A 265 -4.39 -10.87 -5.25
C THR A 265 -3.87 -12.26 -5.57
N ARG A 266 -2.62 -12.58 -5.21
CA ARG A 266 -2.10 -13.94 -5.37
C ARG A 266 -2.90 -15.03 -4.65
N PHE A 267 -3.72 -14.68 -3.66
CA PHE A 267 -4.60 -15.63 -2.96
C PHE A 267 -5.97 -15.82 -3.61
N ALA A 268 -6.24 -15.16 -4.75
CA ALA A 268 -7.53 -15.19 -5.42
C ALA A 268 -7.94 -16.62 -5.82
N THR A 269 -9.23 -16.93 -5.67
CA THR A 269 -9.83 -18.16 -6.21
C THR A 269 -10.25 -17.97 -7.67
N THR A 270 -10.12 -19.02 -8.48
CA THR A 270 -10.64 -19.06 -9.85
C THR A 270 -12.19 -18.98 -9.88
N PRO A 271 -12.81 -18.24 -10.83
CA PRO A 271 -12.17 -17.37 -11.81
C PRO A 271 -11.65 -16.08 -11.17
N GLU A 272 -10.38 -15.78 -11.44
CA GLU A 272 -9.59 -14.68 -10.88
C GLU A 272 -10.21 -13.33 -11.22
N ARG A 273 -10.94 -13.25 -12.34
CA ARG A 273 -11.71 -12.07 -12.75
C ARG A 273 -12.66 -11.57 -11.67
N ARG A 274 -13.23 -12.46 -10.85
CA ARG A 274 -14.12 -12.07 -9.74
C ARG A 274 -13.38 -11.25 -8.68
N ALA A 275 -12.11 -11.57 -8.42
CA ALA A 275 -11.27 -10.75 -7.54
C ALA A 275 -11.13 -9.35 -8.12
N ILE A 276 -10.67 -9.21 -9.36
CA ILE A 276 -10.44 -7.90 -9.99
C ILE A 276 -11.70 -7.03 -10.04
N ILE A 277 -12.85 -7.60 -10.42
CA ILE A 277 -14.13 -6.87 -10.45
C ILE A 277 -14.55 -6.43 -9.04
N SER A 278 -14.41 -7.31 -8.04
CA SER A 278 -14.76 -6.96 -6.66
C SER A 278 -13.92 -5.79 -6.15
N GLN A 279 -12.62 -5.77 -6.45
CA GLN A 279 -11.73 -4.65 -6.11
C GLN A 279 -12.13 -3.37 -6.86
N ALA A 280 -12.42 -3.48 -8.16
CA ALA A 280 -12.80 -2.35 -9.00
C ALA A 280 -14.03 -1.59 -8.49
N VAL A 281 -14.96 -2.27 -7.81
CA VAL A 281 -16.16 -1.66 -7.24
C VAL A 281 -15.95 -1.26 -5.78
N THR A 282 -15.36 -2.14 -4.97
CA THR A 282 -15.33 -1.93 -3.52
C THR A 282 -14.27 -0.96 -3.06
N PHE A 283 -13.13 -0.88 -3.75
CA PHE A 283 -12.09 0.11 -3.47
C PHE A 283 -12.62 1.55 -3.53
N PRO A 284 -13.17 2.03 -4.67
CA PRO A 284 -13.56 3.44 -4.77
C PRO A 284 -14.74 3.76 -3.85
N CYS A 285 -15.67 2.84 -3.63
CA CYS A 285 -16.82 3.04 -2.74
C CYS A 285 -16.40 3.20 -1.27
N THR A 286 -15.56 2.31 -0.75
CA THR A 286 -15.15 2.33 0.66
C THR A 286 -14.21 3.50 0.97
N SER A 287 -13.32 3.84 0.05
CA SER A 287 -12.46 5.02 0.14
C SER A 287 -13.27 6.31 0.09
N PHE A 288 -14.24 6.40 -0.83
CA PHE A 288 -15.14 7.55 -0.92
C PHE A 288 -15.93 7.78 0.38
N ILE A 289 -16.53 6.73 0.95
CA ILE A 289 -17.31 6.83 2.20
C ILE A 289 -16.44 7.34 3.35
N THR A 290 -15.24 6.78 3.51
CA THR A 290 -14.33 7.18 4.60
C THR A 290 -13.86 8.62 4.45
N GLY A 291 -13.47 8.98 3.22
CA GLY A 291 -13.05 10.35 2.90
C GLY A 291 -14.18 11.37 3.11
N LEU A 292 -15.40 11.02 2.70
CA LEU A 292 -16.60 11.84 2.91
C LEU A 292 -16.88 12.02 4.40
N PHE A 293 -16.79 10.96 5.21
CA PHE A 293 -16.94 11.06 6.66
C PHE A 293 -15.88 11.98 7.28
N GLY A 294 -14.62 11.85 6.87
CA GLY A 294 -13.53 12.75 7.28
C GLY A 294 -13.83 14.22 6.97
N ILE A 295 -14.26 14.51 5.74
CA ILE A 295 -14.67 15.87 5.31
C ILE A 295 -15.81 16.39 6.17
N LEU A 296 -16.92 15.65 6.27
CA LEU A 296 -18.14 16.11 6.93
C LEU A 296 -17.95 16.30 8.43
N ILE A 297 -17.25 15.37 9.10
CA ILE A 297 -16.96 15.48 10.53
C ILE A 297 -16.08 16.70 10.79
N THR A 298 -15.00 16.88 10.03
CA THR A 298 -14.07 18.01 10.21
C THR A 298 -14.76 19.35 9.94
N ALA A 299 -15.56 19.43 8.86
CA ALA A 299 -16.31 20.65 8.54
C ALA A 299 -17.33 20.99 9.64
N ALA A 300 -18.07 19.99 10.15
CA ALA A 300 -19.08 20.18 11.18
C ALA A 300 -18.51 20.54 12.56
N THR A 301 -17.26 20.17 12.85
CA THR A 301 -16.59 20.48 14.13
C THR A 301 -15.72 21.73 14.09
N THR A 302 -15.46 22.30 12.90
CA THR A 302 -14.56 23.45 12.73
C THR A 302 -15.02 24.67 13.54
N GLU A 303 -16.29 25.06 13.44
CA GLU A 303 -16.83 26.21 14.20
C GLU A 303 -16.80 25.96 15.72
N ARG A 304 -16.94 24.70 16.15
CA ARG A 304 -16.93 24.34 17.57
C ARG A 304 -15.58 24.56 18.22
N TYR A 305 -14.51 24.14 17.55
CA TYR A 305 -13.16 24.17 18.11
C TYR A 305 -12.35 25.39 17.63
N GLY A 306 -12.91 26.20 16.72
CA GLY A 306 -12.23 27.35 16.13
C GLY A 306 -11.17 26.98 15.08
N GLU A 307 -10.95 25.69 14.86
CA GLU A 307 -9.99 25.15 13.90
C GLU A 307 -10.48 23.83 13.29
N ALA A 308 -10.01 23.53 12.08
CA ALA A 308 -10.32 22.28 11.37
C ALA A 308 -9.42 21.13 11.90
N ILE A 309 -9.82 20.52 13.01
CA ILE A 309 -9.11 19.36 13.58
C ILE A 309 -9.24 18.15 12.64
N TRP A 310 -8.25 17.97 11.78
CA TRP A 310 -8.23 16.96 10.72
C TRP A 310 -7.86 15.55 11.21
N ASN A 311 -7.23 15.44 12.38
CA ASN A 311 -6.75 14.18 12.95
C ASN A 311 -7.78 13.62 13.96
N PRO A 312 -8.42 12.45 13.70
CA PRO A 312 -9.48 11.94 14.56
C PRO A 312 -9.08 11.69 16.02
N PRO A 313 -7.92 11.07 16.33
CA PRO A 313 -7.43 11.00 17.71
C PRO A 313 -7.37 12.36 18.41
N LEU A 314 -6.88 13.41 17.74
CA LEU A 314 -6.81 14.76 18.32
C LEU A 314 -8.22 15.36 18.52
N LEU A 315 -9.14 15.10 17.59
CA LEU A 315 -10.54 15.50 17.72
C LEU A 315 -11.20 14.84 18.94
N LEU A 316 -10.91 13.56 19.19
CA LEU A 316 -11.41 12.85 20.37
C LEU A 316 -10.82 13.43 21.67
N LEU A 317 -9.53 13.79 21.69
CA LEU A 317 -8.92 14.47 22.85
C LEU A 317 -9.55 15.85 23.11
N ALA A 318 -9.83 16.62 22.05
CA ALA A 318 -10.50 17.91 22.15
C ALA A 318 -11.94 17.77 22.66
N ALA A 319 -12.69 16.78 22.15
CA ALA A 319 -14.02 16.45 22.64
C ALA A 319 -14.01 16.05 24.11
N GLN A 320 -13.04 15.22 24.50
CA GLN A 320 -12.87 14.79 25.89
C GLN A 320 -12.55 15.93 26.85
N GLN A 321 -11.77 16.92 26.40
CA GLN A 321 -11.42 18.09 27.21
C GLN A 321 -12.55 19.12 27.31
N ALA A 322 -13.34 19.28 26.24
CA ALA A 322 -14.49 20.17 26.24
C ALA A 322 -15.72 19.59 26.96
N GLY A 323 -15.77 18.27 27.15
CA GLY A 323 -16.92 17.55 27.69
C GLY A 323 -16.74 17.04 29.12
N GLY A 324 -17.84 16.53 29.68
CA GLY A 324 -17.85 15.87 31.00
C GLY A 324 -17.62 14.35 30.94
N SER A 325 -18.10 13.64 31.96
CA SER A 325 -17.99 12.16 32.06
C SER A 325 -18.57 11.43 30.85
N GLY A 326 -19.68 11.92 30.27
CA GLY A 326 -20.27 11.34 29.06
C GLY A 326 -19.36 11.42 27.84
N SER A 327 -18.63 12.52 27.65
CA SER A 327 -17.67 12.65 26.55
C SER A 327 -16.45 11.78 26.76
N ARG A 328 -16.01 11.57 28.00
CA ARG A 328 -14.90 10.63 28.30
C ARG A 328 -15.27 9.20 27.93
N ALA A 329 -16.49 8.77 28.25
CA ALA A 329 -16.94 7.43 27.91
C ALA A 329 -17.06 7.26 26.39
N SER A 330 -17.64 8.22 25.68
CA SER A 330 -17.78 8.14 24.21
C SER A 330 -16.42 8.16 23.51
N THR A 331 -15.48 9.02 23.94
CA THR A 331 -14.15 9.10 23.35
C THR A 331 -13.33 7.84 23.64
N PHE A 332 -13.53 7.19 24.79
CA PHE A 332 -12.94 5.88 25.06
C PHE A 332 -13.37 4.82 24.05
N PHE A 333 -14.68 4.66 23.82
CA PHE A 333 -15.19 3.67 22.86
C PHE A 333 -14.75 3.99 21.43
N CYS A 334 -14.75 5.26 21.04
CA CYS A 334 -14.27 5.68 19.72
C CYS A 334 -12.77 5.44 19.56
N GLY A 335 -11.98 5.79 20.58
CA GLY A 335 -10.54 5.54 20.62
C GLY A 335 -10.22 4.05 20.52
N PHE A 336 -10.95 3.21 21.26
CA PHE A 336 -10.80 1.76 21.21
C PHE A 336 -11.13 1.18 19.83
N ALA A 337 -12.23 1.64 19.22
CA ALA A 337 -12.59 1.24 17.86
C ALA A 337 -11.49 1.62 16.84
N TRP A 338 -10.88 2.80 16.99
CA TRP A 338 -9.75 3.21 16.18
C TRP A 338 -8.47 2.40 16.47
N ILE A 339 -8.17 2.01 17.71
CA ILE A 339 -7.07 1.07 18.00
C ILE A 339 -7.26 -0.23 17.21
N VAL A 340 -8.48 -0.80 17.25
CA VAL A 340 -8.81 -2.01 16.50
C VAL A 340 -8.64 -1.79 14.99
N SER A 341 -9.08 -0.64 14.45
CA SER A 341 -8.84 -0.24 13.06
C SER A 341 -7.35 -0.25 12.71
N GLN A 342 -6.54 0.41 13.53
CA GLN A 342 -5.11 0.60 13.29
C GLN A 342 -4.35 -0.72 13.34
N ILE A 343 -4.69 -1.61 14.27
CA ILE A 343 -4.15 -2.98 14.27
C ILE A 343 -4.59 -3.70 12.99
N GLY A 344 -5.87 -3.57 12.65
CA GLY A 344 -6.51 -4.09 11.45
C GLY A 344 -5.73 -3.82 10.17
N ILE A 345 -5.34 -2.56 9.94
CA ILE A 345 -4.61 -2.18 8.73
C ILE A 345 -3.10 -2.33 8.86
N ASN A 346 -2.52 -1.96 10.00
CA ASN A 346 -1.09 -1.77 10.11
C ASN A 346 -0.30 -3.08 10.17
N VAL A 347 -0.83 -4.08 10.87
CA VAL A 347 -0.22 -5.40 10.99
C VAL A 347 -0.16 -6.11 9.63
N PRO A 348 -1.28 -6.34 8.90
CA PRO A 348 -1.21 -7.01 7.61
C PRO A 348 -0.58 -6.14 6.51
N GLY A 349 -0.96 -4.85 6.44
CA GLY A 349 -0.66 -3.99 5.30
C GLY A 349 0.77 -3.47 5.26
N ASN A 350 1.40 -3.25 6.42
CA ASN A 350 2.74 -2.66 6.50
C ASN A 350 3.74 -3.60 7.16
N LEU A 351 3.36 -4.23 8.28
CA LEU A 351 4.29 -5.04 9.06
C LEU A 351 4.54 -6.41 8.41
N ILE A 352 3.47 -7.14 8.09
CA ILE A 352 3.55 -8.45 7.43
C ILE A 352 3.97 -8.30 5.97
N ALA A 353 3.31 -7.43 5.19
CA ALA A 353 3.69 -7.19 3.79
C ALA A 353 5.15 -6.72 3.67
N GLY A 354 5.57 -5.75 4.48
CA GLY A 354 6.97 -5.33 4.54
C GLY A 354 7.90 -6.45 4.99
N GLY A 355 7.46 -7.33 5.88
CA GLY A 355 8.22 -8.53 6.27
C GLY A 355 8.49 -9.49 5.10
N VAL A 356 7.53 -9.66 4.18
CA VAL A 356 7.71 -10.45 2.94
C VAL A 356 8.77 -9.79 2.04
N ASP A 357 8.72 -8.48 1.88
CA ASP A 357 9.69 -7.75 1.05
C ASP A 357 11.12 -7.84 1.64
N VAL A 358 11.26 -7.69 2.96
CA VAL A 358 12.56 -7.86 3.63
C VAL A 358 13.05 -9.31 3.49
N ALA A 359 12.15 -10.30 3.60
CA ALA A 359 12.50 -11.69 3.34
C ALA A 359 12.97 -11.90 1.89
N ALA A 360 12.45 -11.15 0.92
CA ALA A 360 12.90 -11.19 -0.47
C ALA A 360 14.33 -10.65 -0.69
N LEU A 361 14.84 -9.79 0.21
CA LEU A 361 16.22 -9.30 0.11
C LEU A 361 17.24 -10.40 0.41
N LEU A 362 16.99 -11.19 1.45
CA LEU A 362 17.89 -12.25 1.91
C LEU A 362 17.08 -13.52 2.27
N PRO A 363 16.51 -14.23 1.28
CA PRO A 363 15.54 -15.31 1.53
C PRO A 363 16.10 -16.46 2.37
N ARG A 364 17.42 -16.69 2.29
CA ARG A 364 18.15 -17.66 3.11
C ARG A 364 18.16 -17.35 4.60
N TYR A 365 18.13 -16.07 5.00
CA TYR A 365 18.38 -15.64 6.39
C TYR A 365 17.18 -14.95 7.06
N ILE A 366 16.27 -14.39 6.26
CA ILE A 366 15.14 -13.63 6.77
C ILE A 366 13.85 -14.34 6.37
N ASN A 367 13.10 -14.76 7.39
CA ASN A 367 11.71 -15.16 7.24
C ASN A 367 10.78 -13.97 7.50
N LEU A 368 9.50 -14.13 7.19
CA LEU A 368 8.45 -13.14 7.43
C LEU A 368 8.52 -12.49 8.82
N ARG A 369 8.71 -13.31 9.87
CA ARG A 369 8.73 -12.85 11.28
C ARG A 369 9.93 -11.95 11.58
N ARG A 370 11.12 -12.37 11.16
CA ARG A 370 12.36 -11.59 11.31
C ARG A 370 12.27 -10.28 10.53
N GLY A 371 11.69 -10.32 9.33
CA GLY A 371 11.40 -9.13 8.52
C GLY A 371 10.48 -8.15 9.24
N ALA A 372 9.38 -8.64 9.81
CA ALA A 372 8.44 -7.82 10.58
C ALA A 372 9.10 -7.13 11.79
N TYR A 373 9.94 -7.84 12.57
CA TYR A 373 10.66 -7.21 13.68
C TYR A 373 11.63 -6.11 13.23
N LEU A 374 12.28 -6.29 12.07
CA LEU A 374 13.14 -5.26 11.50
C LEU A 374 12.34 -3.99 11.15
N ILE A 375 11.19 -4.15 10.49
CA ILE A 375 10.28 -3.03 10.18
C ILE A 375 9.86 -2.31 11.46
N LEU A 376 9.44 -3.06 12.48
CA LEU A 376 8.99 -2.49 13.75
C LEU A 376 10.09 -1.66 14.43
N LEU A 377 11.31 -2.17 14.51
CA LEU A 377 12.42 -1.47 15.15
C LEU A 377 12.88 -0.23 14.37
N ILE A 378 13.01 -0.33 13.05
CA ILE A 378 13.45 0.80 12.21
C ILE A 378 12.37 1.89 12.15
N SER A 379 11.09 1.55 12.30
CA SER A 379 9.99 2.51 12.20
C SER A 379 10.07 3.65 13.22
N ILE A 380 10.73 3.44 14.38
CA ILE A 380 10.92 4.48 15.40
C ILE A 380 11.80 5.62 14.85
N CYS A 381 12.81 5.30 14.03
CA CYS A 381 13.73 6.29 13.46
C CYS A 381 13.07 7.22 12.44
N VAL A 382 11.86 6.90 11.97
CA VAL A 382 11.10 7.72 11.03
C VAL A 382 10.57 9.00 11.66
N ASN A 383 10.41 9.03 12.99
CA ASN A 383 9.81 10.14 13.73
C ASN A 383 8.41 10.52 13.19
N PRO A 384 7.43 9.59 13.20
CA PRO A 384 6.13 9.76 12.53
C PRO A 384 5.32 10.97 13.02
N TRP A 385 5.54 11.44 14.24
CA TRP A 385 4.93 12.67 14.77
C TRP A 385 5.30 13.93 13.96
N GLN A 386 6.47 13.97 13.32
CA GLN A 386 6.86 15.06 12.42
C GLN A 386 6.08 15.02 11.11
N LEU A 387 5.82 13.80 10.59
CA LEU A 387 5.06 13.58 9.35
C LEU A 387 3.57 13.89 9.51
N LEU A 388 3.05 13.82 10.74
CA LEU A 388 1.66 14.11 11.10
C LEU A 388 1.51 15.43 11.88
N SER A 389 2.51 16.30 11.83
CA SER A 389 2.52 17.58 12.56
C SER A 389 1.43 18.55 12.09
N THR A 390 1.16 18.58 10.79
CA THR A 390 0.07 19.36 10.19
C THR A 390 -0.57 18.62 9.02
N SER A 391 -1.77 19.02 8.62
CA SER A 391 -2.47 18.49 7.44
C SER A 391 -1.66 18.72 6.16
N SER A 392 -1.02 19.88 6.03
CA SER A 392 -0.20 20.22 4.86
C SER A 392 1.05 19.33 4.75
N VAL A 393 1.73 19.07 5.87
CA VAL A 393 2.89 18.15 5.91
C VAL A 393 2.44 16.73 5.57
N PHE A 394 1.31 16.28 6.09
CA PHE A 394 0.74 14.98 5.74
C PHE A 394 0.45 14.86 4.24
N LEU A 395 -0.23 15.84 3.63
CA LEU A 395 -0.49 15.84 2.18
C LEU A 395 0.81 15.88 1.36
N ASN A 396 1.81 16.64 1.79
CA ASN A 396 3.13 16.67 1.14
C ASN A 396 3.83 15.30 1.20
N VAL A 397 3.72 14.58 2.33
CA VAL A 397 4.25 13.22 2.48
C VAL A 397 3.57 12.25 1.51
N LEU A 398 2.23 12.34 1.36
CA LEU A 398 1.50 11.52 0.38
C LEU A 398 1.95 11.81 -1.06
N GLY A 399 2.11 13.09 -1.40
CA GLY A 399 2.62 13.52 -2.70
C GLY A 399 4.07 13.07 -2.95
N ALA A 400 4.92 13.12 -1.94
CA ALA A 400 6.32 12.70 -2.03
C ALA A 400 6.45 11.23 -2.43
N TYR A 401 5.63 10.35 -1.85
CA TYR A 401 5.63 8.93 -2.21
C TYR A 401 5.19 8.68 -3.64
N SER A 402 4.18 9.42 -4.11
CA SER A 402 3.70 9.31 -5.48
C SER A 402 4.78 9.55 -6.53
N VAL A 403 5.75 10.43 -6.26
CA VAL A 403 6.87 10.72 -7.19
C VAL A 403 7.69 9.47 -7.50
N PHE A 404 7.92 8.61 -6.52
CA PHE A 404 8.75 7.41 -6.68
C PHE A 404 7.91 6.16 -7.00
N LEU A 405 6.67 6.08 -6.53
CA LEU A 405 5.85 4.89 -6.72
C LEU A 405 5.14 4.86 -8.05
N SER A 406 4.70 6.01 -8.55
CA SER A 406 3.98 6.04 -9.82
C SER A 406 4.81 5.55 -11.01
N PRO A 407 6.12 5.87 -11.14
CA PRO A 407 6.96 5.32 -12.20
C PRO A 407 7.15 3.81 -12.07
N MET A 408 7.24 3.27 -10.83
CA MET A 408 7.34 1.83 -10.60
C MET A 408 6.08 1.09 -11.04
N THR A 409 4.91 1.62 -10.68
CA THR A 409 3.62 1.06 -11.12
C THR A 409 3.49 1.13 -12.64
N GLY A 410 3.82 2.26 -13.27
CA GLY A 410 3.79 2.43 -14.72
C GLY A 410 4.70 1.44 -15.46
N LEU A 411 5.90 1.24 -14.92
CA LEU A 411 6.84 0.23 -15.40
C LEU A 411 6.23 -1.18 -15.33
N MET A 412 5.72 -1.61 -14.17
CA MET A 412 5.15 -2.95 -13.99
C MET A 412 3.94 -3.20 -14.92
N VAL A 413 3.06 -2.20 -15.05
CA VAL A 413 1.90 -2.29 -15.94
C VAL A 413 2.34 -2.38 -17.41
N SER A 414 3.30 -1.57 -17.85
CA SER A 414 3.83 -1.68 -19.23
C SER A 414 4.50 -3.03 -19.49
N GLN A 415 5.24 -3.55 -18.51
CA GLN A 415 5.88 -4.87 -18.60
C GLN A 415 4.85 -5.96 -18.84
N TYR A 416 3.76 -5.96 -18.07
CA TYR A 416 2.75 -7.00 -18.18
C TYR A 416 1.90 -6.90 -19.45
N TYR A 417 1.33 -5.73 -19.73
CA TYR A 417 0.34 -5.59 -20.81
C TYR A 417 0.97 -5.41 -22.19
N MET A 418 2.04 -4.61 -22.31
CA MET A 418 2.59 -4.22 -23.61
C MET A 418 3.78 -5.07 -24.02
N ILE A 419 4.71 -5.34 -23.09
CA ILE A 419 5.96 -6.04 -23.39
C ILE A 419 5.73 -7.55 -23.39
N GLN A 420 5.14 -8.08 -22.31
CA GLN A 420 4.92 -9.52 -22.13
C GLN A 420 3.58 -9.98 -22.70
N LYS A 421 2.75 -9.07 -23.21
CA LYS A 421 1.40 -9.34 -23.76
C LYS A 421 0.53 -10.25 -22.85
N ARG A 422 0.69 -10.11 -21.54
CA ARG A 422 0.06 -10.91 -20.47
C ARG A 422 0.56 -12.34 -20.31
N TYR A 423 1.72 -12.70 -20.85
CA TYR A 423 2.34 -14.01 -20.67
C TYR A 423 3.62 -13.91 -19.83
N PHE A 424 3.59 -14.45 -18.62
CA PHE A 424 4.78 -14.63 -17.79
C PHE A 424 5.19 -16.10 -17.72
N LYS A 425 6.49 -16.36 -17.93
CA LYS A 425 7.12 -17.65 -17.67
C LYS A 425 7.55 -17.74 -16.21
N ILE A 426 6.71 -18.33 -15.35
CA ILE A 426 6.92 -18.30 -13.89
C ILE A 426 8.14 -19.09 -13.42
N SER A 427 8.47 -20.19 -14.09
CA SER A 427 9.64 -21.02 -13.79
C SER A 427 10.96 -20.23 -13.83
N ASP A 428 11.07 -19.25 -14.72
CA ASP A 428 12.30 -18.47 -14.91
C ASP A 428 12.47 -17.34 -13.87
N VAL A 429 11.42 -16.99 -13.12
CA VAL A 429 11.43 -15.91 -12.10
C VAL A 429 12.32 -16.24 -10.89
N TYR A 430 12.68 -17.52 -10.74
CA TYR A 430 13.48 -18.01 -9.62
C TYR A 430 14.86 -18.54 -10.07
N ILE A 431 15.22 -18.34 -11.34
CA ILE A 431 16.51 -18.76 -11.89
C ILE A 431 17.46 -17.55 -11.93
N GLY A 432 18.47 -17.57 -11.05
CA GLY A 432 19.40 -16.45 -10.84
C GLY A 432 20.59 -16.39 -11.77
N ASP A 433 20.47 -16.84 -13.01
CA ASP A 433 21.53 -16.84 -14.02
C ASP A 433 20.98 -16.71 -15.44
N LYS A 434 21.88 -16.77 -16.44
CA LYS A 434 21.58 -16.56 -17.87
C LYS A 434 20.54 -17.52 -18.46
N ARG A 435 20.17 -18.60 -17.77
CA ARG A 435 19.10 -19.51 -18.22
C ARG A 435 17.71 -18.88 -18.11
N SER A 436 17.55 -17.85 -17.27
CA SER A 436 16.29 -17.11 -17.12
C SER A 436 16.11 -16.09 -18.23
N ILE A 437 14.91 -16.05 -18.83
CA ILE A 437 14.51 -14.95 -19.72
C ILE A 437 14.41 -13.58 -19.02
N TYR A 438 14.51 -13.56 -17.68
CA TYR A 438 14.55 -12.34 -16.86
C TYR A 438 15.95 -12.04 -16.32
N TRP A 439 16.99 -12.66 -16.87
CA TRP A 439 18.36 -12.34 -16.52
C TRP A 439 18.83 -11.00 -17.09
N TYR A 440 18.35 -10.59 -18.27
CA TYR A 440 18.79 -9.35 -18.93
C TYR A 440 20.33 -9.25 -18.98
N THR A 441 20.90 -8.07 -18.71
CA THR A 441 22.34 -7.82 -18.68
C THR A 441 22.84 -7.96 -17.25
N TYR A 442 23.49 -9.09 -16.93
CA TYR A 442 24.01 -9.42 -15.57
C TYR A 442 22.95 -9.39 -14.45
N GLY A 443 21.71 -9.77 -14.75
CA GLY A 443 20.59 -9.71 -13.80
C GLY A 443 19.89 -8.36 -13.73
N VAL A 444 20.24 -7.39 -14.58
CA VAL A 444 19.73 -6.01 -14.52
C VAL A 444 19.06 -5.63 -15.83
N ASN A 445 17.80 -5.20 -15.76
CA ASN A 445 17.12 -4.54 -16.86
C ASN A 445 17.41 -3.03 -16.83
N TRP A 446 18.44 -2.57 -17.54
CA TRP A 446 18.79 -1.15 -17.59
C TRP A 446 17.63 -0.27 -18.12
N ARG A 447 16.76 -0.83 -18.97
CA ARG A 447 15.58 -0.14 -19.53
C ARG A 447 14.62 0.28 -18.42
N ALA A 448 14.49 -0.55 -17.39
CA ALA A 448 13.64 -0.26 -16.25
C ALA A 448 14.15 0.93 -15.43
N PHE A 449 15.46 1.02 -15.21
CA PHE A 449 16.07 2.17 -14.54
C PHE A 449 15.90 3.46 -15.33
N VAL A 450 16.13 3.42 -16.66
CA VAL A 450 15.93 4.58 -17.52
C VAL A 450 14.48 5.04 -17.49
N ALA A 451 13.52 4.12 -17.60
CA ALA A 451 12.09 4.43 -17.52
C ALA A 451 11.70 5.02 -16.15
N PHE A 452 12.19 4.43 -15.06
CA PHE A 452 11.94 4.93 -13.71
C PHE A 452 12.46 6.35 -13.50
N PHE A 453 13.75 6.60 -13.78
CA PHE A 453 14.34 7.92 -13.60
C PHE A 453 13.74 8.96 -14.53
N SER A 454 13.32 8.57 -15.74
CA SER A 454 12.58 9.46 -16.65
C SER A 454 11.23 9.88 -16.07
N GLY A 455 10.53 8.99 -15.35
CA GLY A 455 9.28 9.32 -14.66
C GLY A 455 9.48 10.18 -13.41
N VAL A 456 10.57 9.99 -12.67
CA VAL A 456 10.89 10.76 -11.46
C VAL A 456 11.37 12.18 -11.80
N ALA A 457 12.20 12.34 -12.83
CA ALA A 457 12.93 13.57 -13.11
C ALA A 457 12.06 14.85 -13.24
N PRO A 458 10.88 14.83 -13.90
CA PRO A 458 10.05 16.03 -14.02
C PRO A 458 9.47 16.52 -12.68
N CYS A 459 9.27 15.62 -11.73
CA CYS A 459 8.61 15.91 -10.46
C CYS A 459 9.60 16.23 -9.33
N ILE A 460 10.89 15.91 -9.49
CA ILE A 460 11.87 16.00 -8.40
C ILE A 460 12.07 17.43 -7.91
N THR A 461 12.10 18.41 -8.82
CA THR A 461 12.29 19.82 -8.46
C THR A 461 11.10 20.34 -7.66
N GLY A 462 9.87 20.02 -8.08
CA GLY A 462 8.66 20.39 -7.34
C GLY A 462 8.58 19.70 -5.97
N PHE A 463 8.98 18.43 -5.90
CA PHE A 463 9.12 17.69 -4.64
C PHE A 463 10.07 18.38 -3.66
N VAL A 464 11.27 18.78 -4.10
CA VAL A 464 12.23 19.50 -3.24
C VAL A 464 11.63 20.80 -2.72
N GLY A 465 10.88 21.54 -3.54
CA GLY A 465 10.18 22.75 -3.10
C GLY A 465 9.04 22.49 -2.10
N ALA A 466 8.42 21.31 -2.14
CA ALA A 466 7.34 20.93 -1.22
C ALA A 466 7.85 20.48 0.16
N VAL A 467 9.05 19.88 0.23
CA VAL A 467 9.60 19.30 1.47
C VAL A 467 10.76 20.09 2.09
N SER A 468 11.17 21.18 1.45
CA SER A 468 12.28 22.02 1.91
C SER A 468 11.89 23.50 1.85
N PRO A 469 12.59 24.38 2.58
CA PRO A 469 12.31 25.82 2.53
C PRO A 469 12.72 26.49 1.21
N HIS A 470 13.25 25.73 0.25
CA HIS A 470 13.69 26.28 -1.04
C HIS A 470 12.49 26.64 -1.92
N THR A 471 12.54 27.84 -2.49
CA THR A 471 11.57 28.25 -3.50
C THR A 471 11.92 27.63 -4.85
N VAL A 472 10.91 27.12 -5.54
CA VAL A 472 11.04 26.51 -6.86
C VAL A 472 10.13 27.21 -7.86
N SER A 473 10.41 27.03 -9.15
CA SER A 473 9.57 27.64 -10.19
C SER A 473 8.13 27.12 -10.10
N LYS A 474 7.16 27.98 -10.45
CA LYS A 474 5.73 27.58 -10.50
C LYS A 474 5.52 26.37 -11.39
N ALA A 475 6.22 26.28 -12.51
CA ALA A 475 6.15 25.13 -13.42
C ALA A 475 6.57 23.83 -12.73
N ALA A 476 7.67 23.84 -11.96
CA ALA A 476 8.11 22.68 -11.21
C ALA A 476 7.10 22.25 -10.14
N SER A 477 6.51 23.21 -9.40
CA SER A 477 5.43 22.92 -8.45
C SER A 477 4.21 22.29 -9.13
N ARG A 478 3.82 22.81 -10.31
CA ARG A 478 2.67 22.28 -11.06
C ARG A 478 2.90 20.89 -11.62
N LEU A 479 4.12 20.54 -12.04
CA LEU A 479 4.47 19.17 -12.42
C LEU A 479 4.35 18.21 -11.22
N TYR A 480 4.73 18.68 -10.03
CA TYR A 480 4.55 17.92 -8.80
C TYR A 480 3.07 17.77 -8.40
N ASP A 481 2.23 18.78 -8.64
CA ASP A 481 0.77 18.73 -8.40
C ASP A 481 0.05 17.66 -9.26
N ILE A 482 0.71 17.07 -10.26
CA ILE A 482 0.22 15.96 -11.11
C ILE A 482 1.13 14.72 -11.08
N ASN A 483 1.96 14.59 -10.03
CA ASN A 483 3.09 13.66 -9.98
C ASN A 483 2.74 12.19 -10.30
N TYR A 484 1.59 11.69 -9.85
CA TYR A 484 1.29 10.27 -9.97
C TYR A 484 0.97 9.90 -11.42
N VAL A 485 0.05 10.64 -12.04
CA VAL A 485 -0.32 10.40 -13.44
C VAL A 485 0.87 10.64 -14.36
N LEU A 486 1.62 11.73 -14.14
CA LEU A 486 2.78 12.06 -14.95
C LEU A 486 3.88 11.00 -14.86
N GLY A 487 4.29 10.63 -13.65
CA GLY A 487 5.35 9.64 -13.44
C GLY A 487 4.97 8.25 -13.94
N PHE A 488 3.72 7.82 -13.74
CA PHE A 488 3.18 6.59 -14.30
C PHE A 488 3.26 6.58 -15.82
N THR A 489 2.72 7.61 -16.47
CA THR A 489 2.62 7.67 -17.94
C THR A 489 4.00 7.71 -18.58
N ILE A 490 4.93 8.52 -18.05
CA ILE A 490 6.29 8.61 -18.61
C ILE A 490 7.01 7.27 -18.48
N ALA A 491 7.01 6.66 -17.29
CA ALA A 491 7.70 5.38 -17.10
C ALA A 491 7.07 4.25 -17.93
N PHE A 492 5.74 4.23 -18.05
CA PHE A 492 5.03 3.28 -18.90
C PHE A 492 5.47 3.40 -20.36
N LEU A 493 5.46 4.62 -20.92
CA LEU A 493 5.78 4.86 -22.33
C LEU A 493 7.26 4.62 -22.63
N ILE A 494 8.16 5.12 -21.77
CA ILE A 494 9.60 4.95 -21.95
C ILE A 494 9.99 3.47 -21.85
N ASN A 495 9.45 2.74 -20.86
CA ASN A 495 9.76 1.31 -20.72
C ASN A 495 9.30 0.52 -21.95
N TRP A 496 8.08 0.80 -22.43
CA TRP A 496 7.56 0.17 -23.63
C TRP A 496 8.41 0.50 -24.87
N ALA A 497 8.69 1.78 -25.09
CA ALA A 497 9.50 2.24 -26.23
C ALA A 497 10.89 1.59 -26.23
N LEU A 498 11.56 1.52 -25.07
CA LEU A 498 12.87 0.90 -24.96
C LEU A 498 12.86 -0.61 -25.26
N HIS A 499 11.78 -1.34 -24.93
CA HIS A 499 11.65 -2.76 -25.29
C HIS A 499 11.22 -2.98 -26.75
N VAL A 500 10.63 -1.97 -27.40
CA VAL A 500 10.39 -1.97 -28.84
C VAL A 500 11.70 -1.77 -29.60
N VAL A 501 12.47 -0.74 -29.23
CA VAL A 501 13.73 -0.36 -29.89
C VAL A 501 14.86 -1.33 -29.58
N PHE A 502 14.99 -1.76 -28.32
CA PHE A 502 16.02 -2.69 -27.85
C PHE A 502 15.37 -3.95 -27.27
N PRO A 503 14.87 -4.88 -28.09
CA PRO A 503 14.17 -6.05 -27.57
C PRO A 503 15.03 -7.00 -26.75
N VAL A 504 14.35 -7.77 -25.91
CA VAL A 504 14.88 -8.98 -25.27
C VAL A 504 14.35 -10.16 -26.08
N LEU A 505 15.24 -10.82 -26.82
CA LEU A 505 14.86 -11.81 -27.83
C LEU A 505 14.19 -13.03 -27.19
N GLU A 506 14.74 -13.51 -26.08
CA GLU A 506 14.25 -14.68 -25.37
C GLU A 506 12.82 -14.48 -24.84
N GLN A 507 12.47 -13.24 -24.46
CA GLN A 507 11.10 -12.89 -24.07
C GLN A 507 10.16 -12.88 -25.28
N ARG A 508 10.59 -12.33 -26.42
CA ARG A 508 9.78 -12.32 -27.65
C ARG A 508 9.52 -13.73 -28.16
N GLU A 509 10.55 -14.57 -28.19
CA GLU A 509 10.43 -15.97 -28.61
C GLU A 509 9.43 -16.75 -27.73
N PHE A 510 9.47 -16.54 -26.41
CA PHE A 510 8.51 -17.12 -25.48
C PHE A 510 7.08 -16.65 -25.77
N ILE A 511 6.86 -15.35 -25.97
CA ILE A 511 5.55 -14.79 -26.26
C ILE A 511 5.01 -15.32 -27.58
N GLU A 512 5.84 -15.37 -28.62
CA GLU A 512 5.46 -15.92 -29.93
C GLU A 512 5.15 -17.42 -29.88
N ALA A 513 5.84 -18.18 -29.02
CA ALA A 513 5.49 -19.57 -28.77
C ALA A 513 4.12 -19.70 -28.09
N MET A 514 3.82 -18.87 -27.09
CA MET A 514 2.51 -18.83 -26.42
C MET A 514 1.37 -18.44 -27.37
N GLU A 515 1.59 -17.42 -28.21
CA GLU A 515 0.61 -16.98 -29.21
C GLU A 515 0.36 -18.08 -30.26
N ARG A 516 1.40 -18.77 -30.74
CA ARG A 516 1.27 -19.90 -31.67
C ARG A 516 0.53 -21.09 -31.06
N ALA A 517 0.72 -21.34 -29.76
CA ALA A 517 0.04 -22.40 -29.05
C ALA A 517 -1.44 -22.08 -28.73
N GLY A 518 -1.94 -20.89 -29.09
CA GLY A 518 -3.32 -20.49 -28.87
C GLY A 518 -3.62 -20.12 -27.41
N ALA A 519 -2.60 -19.75 -26.63
CA ALA A 519 -2.78 -19.44 -25.22
C ALA A 519 -3.74 -18.25 -25.02
N PRO A 520 -4.77 -18.38 -24.18
CA PRO A 520 -5.74 -17.30 -23.96
C PRO A 520 -5.10 -16.05 -23.33
N LYS A 521 -5.52 -14.87 -23.79
CA LYS A 521 -5.10 -13.55 -23.27
C LYS A 521 -6.05 -12.95 -22.24
N ASN A 522 -7.24 -13.53 -22.11
CA ASN A 522 -8.26 -13.15 -21.13
C ASN A 522 -7.94 -13.76 -19.77
N LEU A 523 -8.49 -13.16 -18.71
CA LEU A 523 -8.28 -13.56 -17.32
C LEU A 523 -8.67 -15.02 -17.00
N ASP A 524 -9.47 -15.66 -17.85
CA ASP A 524 -9.99 -17.00 -17.63
C ASP A 524 -9.41 -17.95 -18.70
N GLY A 525 -8.90 -19.12 -18.28
CA GLY A 525 -8.52 -20.21 -19.18
C GLY A 525 -7.02 -20.48 -19.36
N LEU A 526 -6.11 -19.55 -19.02
CA LEU A 526 -4.67 -19.84 -19.17
C LEU A 526 -4.17 -20.86 -18.17
N GLN A 527 -4.69 -20.90 -16.94
CA GLN A 527 -4.29 -21.95 -16.00
C GLN A 527 -4.71 -23.34 -16.48
N ALA A 528 -5.91 -23.46 -17.05
CA ALA A 528 -6.36 -24.70 -17.68
C ALA A 528 -5.44 -25.06 -18.87
N PHE A 529 -5.11 -24.08 -19.72
CA PHE A 529 -4.16 -24.26 -20.82
C PHE A 529 -2.77 -24.71 -20.35
N LEU A 530 -2.20 -24.08 -19.32
CA LEU A 530 -0.89 -24.44 -18.77
C LEU A 530 -0.92 -25.85 -18.15
N ALA A 531 -1.97 -26.18 -17.39
CA ALA A 531 -2.14 -27.51 -16.81
C ALA A 531 -2.30 -28.60 -17.89
N GLU A 532 -3.07 -28.33 -18.94
CA GLU A 532 -3.18 -29.24 -20.10
C GLU A 532 -1.84 -29.41 -20.82
N THR A 533 -1.08 -28.33 -20.99
CA THR A 533 0.23 -28.37 -21.67
C THR A 533 1.26 -29.15 -20.85
N ASP A 534 1.32 -28.93 -19.53
CA ASP A 534 2.18 -29.69 -18.62
C ASP A 534 1.79 -31.18 -18.63
N SER A 535 0.49 -31.50 -18.62
CA SER A 535 0.01 -32.88 -18.70
C SER A 535 0.36 -33.58 -20.02
N LYS A 536 0.33 -32.86 -21.15
CA LYS A 536 0.74 -33.37 -22.47
C LYS A 536 2.25 -33.61 -22.56
N SER A 537 3.07 -32.75 -21.95
CA SER A 537 4.53 -32.96 -21.84
C SER A 537 4.92 -34.18 -21.01
N ILE A 538 4.04 -34.61 -20.08
CA ILE A 538 4.22 -35.83 -19.27
C ILE A 538 3.74 -37.10 -20.01
N GLY A 539 2.94 -36.96 -21.08
CA GLY A 539 2.43 -38.08 -21.89
C GLY A 539 3.37 -38.58 -22.98
N GLU A 540 4.36 -37.79 -23.43
CA GLU A 540 5.27 -38.15 -24.53
C GLU A 540 6.58 -38.82 -24.09
N MET A 541 6.71 -39.19 -22.80
CA MET A 541 7.90 -39.88 -22.26
C MET A 541 7.63 -41.30 -21.73
N SER A 542 6.51 -41.92 -22.13
CA SER A 542 6.20 -43.30 -21.78
C SER A 542 5.59 -44.08 -22.96
N GLN A 543 6.34 -44.19 -24.07
CA GLN A 543 6.26 -45.33 -24.98
C GLN A 543 7.43 -45.27 -25.98
N PRO A 544 8.37 -46.23 -25.97
CA PRO A 544 9.29 -46.39 -27.08
C PRO A 544 8.50 -46.93 -28.28
N GLU A 545 8.64 -46.27 -29.43
CA GLU A 545 8.24 -46.81 -30.73
C GLU A 545 8.87 -48.18 -30.93
N ASN A 546 8.07 -49.24 -30.87
CA ASN A 546 8.46 -50.52 -31.44
C ASN A 546 8.33 -50.36 -32.96
N VAL A 547 9.48 -50.09 -33.59
CA VAL A 547 9.67 -50.24 -35.03
C VAL A 547 9.45 -51.71 -35.38
N ASP A 548 8.53 -51.93 -36.32
CA ASP A 548 8.25 -53.22 -36.95
C ASP A 548 9.52 -53.91 -37.42
N GLU A 549 9.71 -55.15 -36.97
CA GLU A 549 10.65 -56.10 -37.56
C GLU A 549 9.90 -57.43 -37.74
N LYS A 550 9.40 -57.69 -38.96
CA LYS A 550 9.69 -58.90 -39.77
C LYS A 550 8.65 -59.18 -40.87
N ALA A 551 9.23 -59.38 -42.06
CA ALA A 551 8.92 -60.37 -43.10
C ALA A 551 7.57 -60.32 -43.82
#